data_AF-L8TUB1-F1
#
_entry.id   AF-L8TUB1-F1
#
_cell.length_a   1.000
_cell.length_b   1.000
_cell.length_c   1.000
_cell.angle_alpha   90.00
_cell.angle_beta   90.00
_cell.angle_gamma   90.00
#
_symmetry.space_group_name_H-M   'P 1'
#
loop_
_entity.id
_entity.type
_entity.pdbx_description
1 polymer ?
#
loop_
_entity_poly.entity_id
_entity_poly.type
_entity_poly.pdbx_seq_one_letter_code
_entity_poly.pdbx_strand_id
1 'polypeptide(L)' 'MVRYRFEDGLTDALGHLVSCDAGACTIRTRQADVVIPLGLVVAAKQVPPAPERRRPRG' A
#
# COMPACT_ATOMS: atom_id res chain seq x y z
N MET A 1 -1.76 1.49 -2.87
CA MET A 1 -0.57 1.86 -2.07
C MET A 1 -1.02 2.83 -1.02
N VAL A 2 -0.62 2.58 0.22
CA VAL A 2 -0.90 3.45 1.37
C VAL A 2 0.43 3.84 1.99
N ARG A 3 0.66 5.14 2.11
CA ARG A 3 1.79 5.72 2.82
C ARG A 3 1.37 6.15 4.21
N TYR A 4 2.14 5.79 5.21
CA TYR A 4 1.85 6.11 6.60
C TYR A 4 3.11 6.47 7.37
N ARG A 5 2.93 7.20 8.48
CA ARG A 5 4.00 7.49 9.43
C ARG A 5 4.36 6.25 10.22
N PHE A 6 5.65 5.96 10.31
CA PHE A 6 6.19 4.88 11.11
C PHE A 6 7.48 5.35 11.77
N GLU A 7 7.53 5.31 13.10
CA GLU A 7 8.61 5.90 13.90
C GLU A 7 8.92 7.34 13.43
N ASP A 8 10.17 7.64 13.11
CA ASP A 8 10.62 8.96 12.67
C ASP A 8 10.53 9.15 11.14
N GLY A 9 9.82 8.26 10.43
CA GLY A 9 9.82 8.19 8.97
C GLY A 9 8.45 7.97 8.32
N LEU A 10 8.51 7.70 7.01
CA LEU A 10 7.38 7.35 6.17
C LEU A 10 7.62 5.99 5.51
N THR A 11 6.59 5.15 5.54
CA THR A 11 6.62 3.80 4.97
C THR A 11 5.44 3.57 4.06
N ASP A 12 5.63 2.73 3.05
CA ASP A 12 4.61 2.38 2.06
C ASP A 12 4.16 0.92 2.21
N ALA A 13 2.86 0.72 2.42
CA ALA A 13 2.21 -0.58 2.29
C ALA A 13 1.68 -0.74 0.86
N LEU A 14 2.27 -1.67 0.11
CA LEU A 14 1.87 -2.01 -1.25
C LEU A 14 1.15 -3.36 -1.28
N GLY A 15 -0.13 -3.33 -1.65
CA GLY A 15 -0.98 -4.51 -1.66
C GLY A 15 -2.45 -4.16 -1.90
N HIS A 16 -3.32 -5.09 -1.54
CA HIS A 16 -4.77 -4.95 -1.68
C HIS A 16 -5.38 -4.45 -0.38
N LEU A 17 -6.26 -3.45 -0.45
CA LEU A 17 -7.11 -3.08 0.67
C LEU A 17 -8.14 -4.19 0.89
N VAL A 18 -8.10 -4.84 2.05
CA VAL A 18 -8.99 -5.97 2.38
C VAL A 18 -9.95 -5.67 3.53
N SER A 19 -9.66 -4.65 4.34
CA SER A 19 -10.59 -4.10 5.32
C SER A 19 -10.34 -2.60 5.47
N CYS A 20 -11.40 -1.85 5.72
CA CYS A 20 -11.33 -0.46 6.15
C CYS A 20 -12.52 -0.21 7.07
N ASP A 21 -12.23 0.10 8.33
CA ASP A 21 -13.22 0.39 9.35
C ASP A 21 -12.95 1.77 9.97
N ALA A 22 -13.66 2.09 11.06
CA ALA A 22 -13.64 3.42 11.67
C ALA A 22 -12.27 3.86 12.20
N GLY A 23 -11.33 2.92 12.45
CA GLY A 23 -10.03 3.23 13.06
C GLY A 23 -8.82 2.87 12.21
N ALA A 24 -8.94 1.87 11.34
CA ALA A 24 -7.81 1.35 10.59
C ALA A 24 -8.20 0.84 9.21
N CYS A 25 -7.18 0.66 8.38
CA CYS A 25 -7.26 -0.12 7.16
C CYS A 25 -6.27 -1.27 7.20
N THR A 26 -6.65 -2.39 6.57
CA THR A 26 -5.80 -3.58 6.45
C THR A 26 -5.40 -3.74 4.99
N ILE A 27 -4.08 -3.73 4.74
CA ILE A 27 -3.49 -3.96 3.43
C ILE A 27 -2.87 -5.35 3.39
N ARG A 28 -3.41 -6.22 2.54
CA ARG A 28 -2.81 -7.52 2.23
C ARG A 28 -1.65 -7.32 1.29
N THR A 29 -0.43 -7.38 1.82
CA THR A 29 0.81 -7.30 1.05
C THR A 29 1.24 -8.70 0.59
N ARG A 30 2.36 -8.78 -0.14
CA ARG A 30 2.94 -10.07 -0.52
C ARG A 30 3.49 -10.88 0.66
N GLN A 31 3.91 -10.21 1.74
CA GLN A 31 4.59 -10.85 2.87
C GLN A 31 3.62 -11.13 4.03
N ALA A 32 2.73 -10.18 4.33
CA ALA A 32 1.77 -10.27 5.42
C ALA A 32 0.63 -9.23 5.27
N ASP A 33 -0.42 -9.37 6.07
CA ASP A 33 -1.42 -8.32 6.24
C ASP A 33 -0.85 -7.23 7.17
N VAL A 34 -0.98 -5.96 6.75
CA VAL A 34 -0.51 -4.79 7.50
C VAL A 34 -1.72 -3.97 7.94
N VAL A 35 -1.89 -3.77 9.24
CA VAL A 35 -2.95 -2.94 9.82
C VAL A 35 -2.40 -1.55 10.09
N ILE A 36 -3.04 -0.53 9.53
CA ILE A 36 -2.57 0.86 9.60
C ILE A 36 -3.69 1.71 10.21
N PRO A 37 -3.44 2.35 11.37
CA PRO A 37 -4.35 3.35 11.91
C PRO A 37 -4.56 4.50 10.92
N LEU A 38 -5.82 4.88 10.67
CA LEU A 38 -6.15 5.92 9.68
C LEU A 38 -5.51 7.27 10.01
N GLY A 39 -5.31 7.59 11.30
CA GLY A 39 -4.64 8.81 11.75
C GLY A 39 -3.14 8.88 11.39
N LEU A 40 -2.51 7.76 11.03
CA LEU A 40 -1.11 7.72 10.58
C LEU A 40 -0.99 7.78 9.04
N VAL A 41 -2.08 7.56 8.30
CA VAL A 41 -2.09 7.59 6.85
C VAL A 41 -1.87 9.03 6.36
N VAL A 42 -0.89 9.21 5.48
CA VAL A 42 -0.60 10.52 4.88
C VAL A 42 -0.96 10.58 3.40
N ALA A 43 -1.01 9.44 2.72
CA ALA A 43 -1.48 9.35 1.34
C ALA A 43 -1.97 7.94 1.02
N ALA A 44 -3.05 7.84 0.25
CA ALA A 44 -3.51 6.59 -0.32
C ALA A 44 -3.86 6.81 -1.80
N LYS A 45 -3.40 5.91 -2.66
CA LYS A 45 -3.80 5.89 -4.07
C LYS A 45 -3.91 4.47 -4.60
N GLN A 46 -4.81 4.29 -5.56
CA GLN A 46 -4.78 3.10 -6.40
C GLN A 46 -3.48 3.09 -7.20
N VAL A 47 -2.83 1.93 -7.24
CA VAL A 47 -1.62 1.74 -8.03
C VAL A 47 -2.07 1.41 -9.46
N PRO A 48 -1.56 2.11 -10.49
CA PRO A 48 -1.88 1.76 -11.86
C PRO A 48 -1.39 0.34 -12.17
N PRO A 49 -2.04 -0.39 -13.08
CA PRO A 49 -1.55 -1.68 -13.54
C PRO A 49 -0.11 -1.56 -14.05
N ALA A 50 0.66 -2.65 -13.90
CA ALA A 50 2.04 -2.66 -14.38
C ALA A 50 2.08 -2.38 -15.90
N PRO A 51 3.03 -1.57 -16.38
CA PRO A 51 3.15 -1.29 -17.81
C PRO A 51 3.39 -2.58 -18.61
N GLU A 52 2.97 -2.59 -19.86
CA GLU A 52 3.18 -3.71 -20.76
C GLU A 52 4.68 -4.04 -20.88
N ARG A 53 5.03 -5.33 -20.76
CA ARG A 53 6.42 -5.77 -20.84
C ARG A 53 6.95 -5.53 -22.24
N ARG A 54 8.03 -4.76 -22.38
CA ARG A 54 8.77 -4.67 -23.65
C ARG A 54 9.30 -6.06 -24.05
N ARG A 55 9.07 -6.45 -25.30
CA ARG A 55 9.72 -7.64 -25.89
C ARG A 55 11.24 -7.42 -25.93
N PRO A 56 12.06 -8.46 -25.68
CA PRO A 56 13.49 -8.39 -25.89
C PRO A 56 13.79 -7.94 -27.32
N ARG A 57 14.75 -7.04 -27.51
CA ARG A 57 15.29 -6.76 -28.84
C ARG A 57 16.17 -7.97 -29.21
N GLY A 58 15.75 -8.71 -30.24
CA GLY A 58 16.58 -9.75 -30.86
C GLY A 58 17.76 -9.17 -31.59
#